data_AF-A0A0M3IZI9-F1
#
_entry.id   AF-A0A0M3IZI9-F1
#
_cell.length_a   1.000
_cell.length_b   1.000
_cell.length_c   1.000
_cell.angle_alpha   90.00
_cell.angle_beta   90.00
_cell.angle_gamma   90.00
#
_symmetry.space_group_name_H-M   'P 1'
#
loop_
_entity.id
_entity.type
_entity.pdbx_description
1 polymer ?
#
loop_
_entity_poly.entity_id
_entity_poly.type
_entity_poly.pdbx_seq_one_letter_code
_entity_poly.pdbx_strand_id
1 'polypeptide(L)'
;MNTHVLTADEVKKLSKAERRKRRRATPKYRNLHASRERIRVESFNNAFSKLRALLPTLPVNKKLSKIEILRLSITYISYLDTLLTF
;
A
#
# COMPACT_ATOMS: atom_id res chain seq x y z
N MET A 1 5.06 15.10 -31.08
CA MET A 1 5.37 15.98 -29.93
C MET A 1 6.85 15.84 -29.61
N ASN A 2 7.68 16.81 -29.99
CA ASN A 2 9.12 16.76 -29.79
C ASN A 2 9.46 16.99 -28.31
N THR A 3 9.83 15.94 -27.59
CA THR A 3 10.39 16.08 -26.25
C THR A 3 11.84 16.57 -26.39
N HIS A 4 12.06 17.88 -26.31
CA HIS A 4 13.42 18.44 -26.26
C HIS A 4 14.13 17.93 -25.00
N VAL A 5 15.03 16.98 -25.17
CA VAL A 5 15.84 16.43 -24.07
C VAL A 5 17.03 17.36 -23.88
N LEU A 6 17.01 18.16 -22.79
CA LEU A 6 18.16 19.01 -22.46
C LEU A 6 19.47 18.20 -22.42
N THR A 7 20.52 18.81 -22.95
CA THR A 7 21.90 18.31 -22.98
C THR A 7 22.49 18.25 -21.56
N ALA A 8 23.62 17.53 -21.40
CA ALA A 8 24.27 17.36 -20.11
C ALA A 8 24.72 18.70 -19.48
N ASP A 9 25.13 19.66 -20.31
CA ASP A 9 25.60 20.97 -19.85
C ASP A 9 24.44 21.87 -19.40
N GLU A 10 23.30 21.80 -20.06
CA GLU A 10 22.07 22.49 -19.61
C GLU A 10 21.58 21.93 -18.27
N VAL A 11 21.68 20.61 -18.06
CA VAL A 11 21.33 19.99 -16.77
C VAL A 11 22.25 20.45 -15.64
N LYS A 12 23.53 20.72 -15.92
CA LYS A 12 24.49 21.26 -14.95
C LYS A 12 24.22 22.73 -14.58
N LYS A 13 23.51 23.49 -15.40
CA LYS A 13 23.11 24.87 -15.05
C LYS A 13 21.87 24.94 -14.16
N LEU A 14 21.10 23.85 -14.06
CA LEU A 14 19.90 23.77 -13.23
C LEU A 14 20.22 23.82 -11.74
N SER A 15 19.33 24.46 -10.98
CA SER A 15 19.32 24.43 -9.51
C SER A 15 19.11 23.02 -8.97
N LYS A 16 19.52 22.78 -7.72
CA LYS A 16 19.32 21.50 -7.04
C LYS A 16 17.83 21.10 -6.96
N ALA A 17 16.94 22.07 -6.84
CA ALA A 17 15.49 21.85 -6.81
C ALA A 17 14.95 21.43 -8.18
N GLU A 18 15.35 22.09 -9.27
CA GLU A 18 14.95 21.74 -10.65
C GLU A 18 15.42 20.33 -11.03
N ARG A 19 16.68 19.97 -10.71
CA ARG A 19 17.21 18.62 -10.97
C ARG A 19 16.40 17.55 -10.25
N ARG A 20 16.01 17.79 -9.00
CA ARG A 20 15.15 16.88 -8.22
C ARG A 20 13.76 16.76 -8.85
N LYS A 21 13.14 17.87 -9.23
CA LYS A 21 11.81 17.90 -9.88
C LYS A 21 11.84 17.08 -11.18
N ARG A 22 12.86 17.29 -12.02
CA ARG A 22 12.99 16.58 -13.30
C ARG A 22 13.24 15.09 -13.11
N ARG A 23 14.11 14.71 -12.17
CA ARG A 23 14.32 13.28 -11.82
C ARG A 23 13.01 12.62 -11.42
N ARG A 24 12.20 13.28 -10.58
CA ARG A 24 10.89 12.78 -10.15
C ARG A 24 9.89 12.62 -11.29
N ALA A 25 9.97 13.48 -12.31
CA ALA A 25 9.10 13.39 -13.49
C ALA A 25 9.48 12.24 -14.44
N THR A 26 10.70 11.71 -14.37
CA THR A 26 11.14 10.62 -15.26
C THR A 26 10.26 9.37 -15.08
N PRO A 27 9.91 8.66 -16.17
CA PRO A 27 9.19 7.40 -16.09
C PRO A 27 9.89 6.38 -15.17
N LYS A 28 11.23 6.30 -15.23
CA LYS A 28 12.03 5.42 -14.36
C LYS A 28 11.77 5.69 -12.87
N TYR A 29 11.79 6.95 -12.44
CA TYR A 29 11.51 7.29 -11.04
C TYR A 29 10.06 6.97 -10.67
N ARG A 30 9.10 7.39 -11.49
CA ARG A 30 7.66 7.15 -11.23
C ARG A 30 7.34 5.66 -11.14
N ASN A 31 7.85 4.86 -12.07
CA ASN A 31 7.62 3.41 -12.11
C ASN A 31 8.26 2.71 -10.90
N LEU A 32 9.47 3.12 -10.49
CA LEU A 32 10.10 2.59 -9.29
C LEU A 32 9.29 2.90 -8.03
N HIS A 33 8.81 4.14 -7.90
CA HIS A 33 7.96 4.54 -6.77
C HIS A 33 6.62 3.82 -6.76
N ALA A 34 5.96 3.71 -7.90
CA ALA A 34 4.71 2.95 -8.04
C ALA A 34 4.90 1.47 -7.70
N SER A 35 6.02 0.87 -8.11
CA SER A 35 6.33 -0.54 -7.81
C SER A 35 6.57 -0.75 -6.32
N ARG A 36 7.29 0.16 -5.65
CA ARG A 36 7.47 0.13 -4.19
C ARG A 36 6.14 0.24 -3.45
N GLU A 37 5.27 1.14 -3.89
CA GLU A 37 3.95 1.31 -3.28
C GLU A 37 3.07 0.08 -3.49
N ARG A 38 3.13 -0.53 -4.68
CA ARG A 38 2.42 -1.79 -4.95
C ARG A 38 2.85 -2.90 -3.99
N ILE A 39 4.17 -3.10 -3.79
CA ILE A 39 4.71 -4.10 -2.85
C ILE A 39 4.24 -3.80 -1.42
N ARG A 40 4.24 -2.52 -0.99
CA ARG A 40 3.75 -2.12 0.32
C ARG A 40 2.27 -2.49 0.51
N VAL A 41 1.43 -2.18 -0.48
CA VAL A 41 -0.01 -2.47 -0.46
C VAL A 41 -0.27 -3.97 -0.52
N GLU A 42 0.51 -4.72 -1.30
CA GLU A 42 0.43 -6.18 -1.36
C GLU A 42 0.75 -6.82 0.00
N SER A 43 1.84 -6.40 0.64
CA SER A 43 2.19 -6.84 2.00
C SER A 43 1.07 -6.54 3.00
N PHE A 44 0.46 -5.36 2.91
CA PHE A 44 -0.68 -4.97 3.75
C PHE A 44 -1.91 -5.85 3.48
N ASN A 45 -2.24 -6.10 2.22
CA ASN A 45 -3.37 -6.94 1.85
C ASN A 45 -3.15 -8.40 2.28
N ASN A 46 -1.92 -8.91 2.21
CA ASN A 46 -1.57 -10.25 2.70
C ASN A 46 -1.80 -10.36 4.22
N ALA A 47 -1.45 -9.33 5.00
CA ALA A 47 -1.78 -9.29 6.42
C ALA A 47 -3.30 -9.28 6.67
N PHE A 48 -4.07 -8.52 5.89
CA PHE A 48 -5.53 -8.50 5.96
C PHE A 48 -6.17 -9.86 5.61
N SER A 49 -5.64 -10.56 4.61
CA SER A 49 -6.09 -11.91 4.24
C SER A 49 -5.83 -12.92 5.36
N LYS A 50 -4.65 -12.85 6.01
CA LYS A 50 -4.34 -13.68 7.18
C LYS A 50 -5.29 -13.40 8.34
N LEU A 51 -5.55 -12.12 8.64
CA LEU A 51 -6.52 -11.74 9.67
C LEU A 51 -7.92 -12.26 9.35
N ARG A 52 -8.39 -12.09 8.10
CA ARG A 52 -9.70 -12.59 7.64
C ARG A 52 -9.85 -14.09 7.81
N ALA A 53 -8.80 -14.88 7.59
CA ALA A 53 -8.85 -16.33 7.71
C ALA A 53 -9.10 -16.82 9.15
N LEU A 54 -8.78 -16.01 10.15
CA LEU A 54 -9.01 -16.31 11.57
C LEU A 54 -10.43 -15.94 12.03
N LEU A 55 -11.17 -15.15 11.25
CA LEU A 55 -12.47 -14.65 11.67
C LEU A 55 -13.60 -15.63 11.37
N PRO A 56 -14.47 -15.93 12.35
CA PRO A 56 -15.63 -16.79 12.12
C PRO A 56 -16.68 -16.05 11.29
N THR A 57 -17.12 -16.64 10.18
CA THR A 57 -18.20 -16.09 9.34
C THR A 57 -19.13 -17.19 8.82
N LEU A 58 -20.41 -16.87 8.68
CA LEU A 58 -21.38 -17.70 7.97
C LEU A 58 -21.92 -16.94 6.74
N PRO A 59 -21.78 -17.48 5.52
CA PRO A 59 -20.98 -18.66 5.15
C PRO A 59 -19.46 -18.40 5.32
N VAL A 60 -18.66 -19.47 5.41
CA VAL A 60 -17.21 -19.39 5.68
C VAL A 60 -16.44 -18.53 4.67
N ASN A 61 -16.94 -18.47 3.43
CA ASN A 61 -16.37 -17.71 2.32
C ASN A 61 -17.00 -16.31 2.13
N LYS A 62 -17.73 -15.79 3.13
CA LYS A 62 -18.30 -14.44 3.08
C LYS A 62 -17.21 -13.40 2.77
N LYS A 63 -17.38 -12.62 1.70
CA LYS A 63 -16.50 -11.49 1.41
C LYS A 63 -16.73 -10.40 2.45
N LEU A 64 -15.66 -10.00 3.14
CA LEU A 64 -15.67 -8.90 4.10
C LEU A 64 -14.83 -7.74 3.57
N SER A 65 -15.33 -6.53 3.75
CA SER A 65 -14.55 -5.31 3.55
C SER A 65 -13.49 -5.14 4.65
N LYS A 66 -12.50 -4.27 4.41
CA LYS A 66 -11.43 -4.00 5.39
C LYS A 66 -11.98 -3.51 6.73
N ILE A 67 -13.02 -2.67 6.71
CA ILE A 67 -13.64 -2.17 7.94
C ILE A 67 -14.41 -3.26 8.69
N GLU A 68 -15.10 -4.15 7.98
CA GLU A 68 -15.78 -5.29 8.60
C GLU A 68 -14.78 -6.26 9.23
N ILE A 69 -13.66 -6.55 8.57
CA ILE A 69 -12.58 -7.38 9.12
C ILE A 69 -12.09 -6.79 10.46
N LEU A 70 -11.82 -5.48 10.51
CA LEU A 70 -11.35 -4.83 11.74
C LEU A 70 -12.38 -4.89 12.86
N ARG A 71 -13.64 -4.54 12.56
CA ARG A 71 -14.73 -4.58 13.56
C ARG A 71 -14.95 -5.98 14.10
N LEU A 72 -15.04 -6.97 13.22
CA LEU A 72 -15.24 -8.37 13.60
C LEU A 72 -14.05 -8.92 14.39
N SER A 73 -12.82 -8.51 14.06
CA SER A 73 -11.63 -8.91 14.83
C SER A 73 -11.71 -8.44 16.28
N ILE A 74 -12.09 -7.18 16.50
CA ILE A 74 -12.25 -6.61 17.85
C ILE A 74 -13.32 -7.38 18.61
N THR A 75 -14.51 -7.55 18.01
CA THR A 75 -15.61 -8.30 18.63
C THR A 75 -15.21 -9.74 18.95
N TYR A 76 -14.48 -10.40 18.06
CA TYR A 76 -14.08 -11.79 18.25
C TYR A 76 -13.04 -11.96 19.37
N ILE A 77 -12.06 -11.06 19.47
CA ILE A 77 -11.12 -11.04 20.61
C ILE A 77 -11.91 -10.88 21.92
N SER A 78 -12.79 -9.88 22.03
CA SER A 78 -13.59 -9.67 23.25
C SER A 78 -14.49 -10.86 23.60
N TYR A 79 -15.02 -11.55 22.58
CA TYR A 79 -15.81 -12.77 22.78
C TYR A 79 -14.96 -13.91 23.37
N LEU A 80 -13.76 -14.14 22.82
CA LEU A 80 -12.85 -15.16 23.33
C LEU A 80 -12.38 -14.85 24.76
N ASP A 81 -12.05 -13.58 25.05
CA ASP A 81 -11.66 -13.14 26.40
C ASP A 81 -12.79 -13.40 27.41
N THR A 82 -14.03 -13.11 27.03
CA THR A 82 -15.20 -13.40 27.87
C THR A 82 -15.32 -14.89 28.12
N LEU A 83 -15.19 -15.73 27.10
CA LEU A 83 -15.32 -17.18 27.21
C LEU A 83 -14.25 -17.82 28.12
N LEU A 84 -13.03 -17.28 28.13
CA LEU A 84 -11.89 -17.80 28.91
C LEU A 84 -11.83 -17.27 30.35
N THR A 85 -12.60 -16.22 30.66
CA THR A 85 -12.64 -15.62 32.00
C THR A 85 -13.78 -16.19 32.86
N PHE A 86 -14.68 -16.98 32.26
CA PHE A 86 -15.63 -17.84 32.98
C PHE A 86 -14.99 -19.18 33.33
#